data_AF-A0A933VQ47-F1
#
_entry.id   AF-A0A933VQ47-F1
#
_cell.length_a   1.000
_cell.length_b   1.000
_cell.length_c   1.000
_cell.angle_alpha   90.00
_cell.angle_beta   90.00
_cell.angle_gamma   90.00
#
_symmetry.space_group_name_H-M   'P 1'
#
loop_
_entity.id
_entity.type
_entity.pdbx_description
1 polymer ?
#
loop_
_entity_poly.entity_id
_entity_poly.type
_entity_poly.pdbx_seq_one_letter_code
_entity_poly.pdbx_strand_id
1 'polypeptide(L)' 'TGATTRGIVGMSSRESSTLLDLLRQGLNDPAIQCRWHWQAGDVVIWDERCTNHRATSDHFPQPRLMRRCTAGTTVPRGLS' A
#
# COMPACT_ATOMS: atom_id res chain seq x y z
N THR A 1 -1.45 6.12 9.14
CA THR A 1 -1.05 4.96 8.31
C THR A 1 -2.23 4.58 7.44
N GLY A 2 -2.10 4.59 6.11
CA GLY A 2 -3.20 4.47 5.15
C GLY A 2 -3.68 3.03 4.95
N ALA A 3 -4.24 2.42 5.99
CA ALA A 3 -4.91 1.12 5.88
C ALA A 3 -6.43 1.35 5.85
N THR A 4 -7.10 0.84 4.82
CA THR A 4 -8.57 0.93 4.67
C THR A 4 -9.30 -0.21 5.39
N THR A 5 -8.62 -1.33 5.66
CA THR A 5 -9.17 -2.50 6.35
C THR A 5 -9.45 -2.21 7.82
N ARG A 6 -10.70 -2.42 8.23
CA ARG A 6 -11.19 -2.18 9.61
C ARG A 6 -11.23 -3.45 10.46
N GLY A 7 -11.36 -4.61 9.83
CA GLY A 7 -11.45 -5.90 10.52
C GLY A 7 -11.67 -7.05 9.54
N ILE A 8 -11.65 -8.28 10.06
CA ILE A 8 -11.86 -9.52 9.31
C ILE A 8 -13.20 -10.13 9.72
N VAL A 9 -14.04 -10.43 8.74
CA VAL A 9 -15.36 -11.03 8.97
C VAL A 9 -15.21 -12.38 9.66
N GLY A 10 -16.03 -12.64 10.68
CA GLY A 10 -16.02 -13.89 11.44
C GLY A 10 -14.96 -13.97 12.54
N MET A 11 -14.18 -12.92 12.77
CA MET A 11 -13.21 -12.84 13.87
C MET A 11 -13.64 -11.82 14.92
N SER A 12 -13.25 -12.04 16.17
CA SER A 12 -13.30 -11.00 17.20
C SER A 12 -12.34 -9.86 16.85
N SER A 13 -12.55 -8.67 17.43
CA SER A 13 -11.67 -7.51 17.21
C SER A 13 -10.21 -7.80 17.56
N ARG A 14 -9.97 -8.58 18.61
CA ARG A 14 -8.61 -8.95 19.06
C ARG A 14 -7.93 -9.90 18.08
N GLU A 15 -8.64 -10.93 17.61
CA GLU A 15 -8.10 -11.87 16.62
C GLU A 15 -7.80 -11.15 15.31
N SER A 16 -8.75 -10.35 14.85
CA SER A 16 -8.60 -9.57 13.64
C SER A 16 -7.44 -8.58 13.72
N SER A 17 -7.26 -7.86 14.83
CA SER A 17 -6.14 -6.93 14.97
C SER A 17 -4.80 -7.66 14.94
N THR A 18 -4.70 -8.76 15.68
CA THR A 18 -3.48 -9.58 15.76
C THR A 18 -3.05 -10.08 14.37
N LEU A 19 -3.99 -10.63 13.59
CA LEU A 19 -3.69 -11.11 12.24
C LEU A 19 -3.34 -9.96 11.27
N LEU A 20 -4.08 -8.86 11.32
CA LEU A 20 -3.79 -7.70 10.46
C LEU A 20 -2.42 -7.11 10.77
N ASP A 21 -1.99 -7.09 12.03
CA ASP A 21 -0.67 -6.59 12.43
C ASP A 21 0.45 -7.51 11.95
N LEU A 22 0.28 -8.83 12.05
CA LEU A 22 1.20 -9.81 11.47
C LEU A 22 1.37 -9.60 9.95
N LEU A 23 0.26 -9.47 9.22
CA LEU A 23 0.29 -9.25 7.76
C LEU A 23 0.98 -7.92 7.40
N ARG A 24 0.65 -6.84 8.13
CA ARG A 24 1.28 -5.52 7.93
C ARG A 24 2.77 -5.53 8.26
N GLN A 25 3.19 -6.29 9.28
CA GLN A 25 4.59 -6.45 9.61
C GLN A 25 5.36 -7.11 8.47
N GLY A 26 4.79 -8.14 7.83
CA GLY A 26 5.37 -8.76 6.64
C GLY A 26 5.58 -7.77 5.49
N LEU A 27 4.64 -6.84 5.27
CA LEU A 27 4.79 -5.78 4.26
C LEU A 27 5.93 -4.79 4.54
N ASN A 28 6.46 -4.74 5.77
CA ASN A 28 7.59 -3.89 6.13
C ASN A 28 8.96 -4.51 5.84
N ASP A 29 9.03 -5.76 5.35
CA ASP A 29 10.28 -6.39 4.96
C ASP A 29 10.94 -5.67 3.77
N PRO A 30 12.16 -5.13 3.91
CA PRO A 30 12.88 -4.49 2.80
C PRO A 30 13.14 -5.39 1.60
N ALA A 31 13.20 -6.72 1.78
CA ALA A 31 13.47 -7.67 0.70
C ALA A 31 12.36 -7.72 -0.37
N ILE A 32 11.15 -7.27 -0.02
CA ILE A 32 10.00 -7.23 -0.94
C ILE A 32 9.60 -5.80 -1.31
N GLN A 33 10.43 -4.81 -0.98
CA GLN A 33 10.15 -3.39 -1.22
C GLN A 33 11.01 -2.82 -2.37
N CYS A 34 10.41 -1.92 -3.12
CA CYS A 34 11.12 -1.01 -4.03
C CYS A 34 10.98 0.42 -3.51
N ARG A 35 12.10 1.10 -3.25
CA ARG A 35 12.12 2.52 -2.86
C ARG A 35 12.60 3.39 -4.03
N TRP A 36 11.68 4.17 -4.59
CA TRP A 36 11.98 5.06 -5.70
C TRP A 36 12.36 6.48 -5.23
N HIS A 37 13.48 7.00 -5.71
CA HIS A 37 13.91 8.38 -5.50
C HIS A 37 13.59 9.20 -6.75
N TRP A 38 12.47 9.91 -6.70
CA TRP A 38 11.94 10.67 -7.83
C TRP A 38 12.90 11.74 -8.35
N GLN A 39 13.06 11.78 -9.67
CA GLN A 39 13.68 12.85 -10.44
C GLN A 39 12.68 13.48 -11.40
N ALA A 40 12.99 14.69 -11.89
CA ALA A 40 12.16 15.35 -12.88
C ALA A 40 12.10 14.54 -14.18
N GLY A 41 10.89 14.25 -14.64
CA GLY A 41 10.64 13.45 -15.85
C GLY A 41 10.37 11.96 -15.58
N ASP A 42 10.56 11.47 -14.36
CA ASP A 42 10.25 10.09 -14.01
C ASP A 42 8.76 9.77 -14.14
N VAL A 43 8.49 8.55 -14.60
CA VAL A 43 7.16 7.94 -14.57
C VAL A 43 7.30 6.56 -13.94
N VAL A 44 6.50 6.30 -12.89
CA VAL A 44 6.41 4.99 -12.25
C VAL A 44 5.02 4.42 -12.49
N ILE A 45 4.98 3.15 -12.86
CA ILE A 45 3.76 2.37 -13.07
C ILE A 45 3.82 1.18 -12.09
N TRP A 46 2.71 0.90 -11.43
CA TRP A 46 2.56 -0.26 -10.57
C TRP A 46 1.20 -0.91 -10.75
N ASP A 47 1.11 -2.22 -10.49
CA ASP A 47 -0.16 -2.94 -10.49
C ASP A 47 -0.82 -2.85 -9.10
N GLU A 48 -1.89 -2.07 -9.00
CA GLU A 48 -2.66 -1.85 -7.76
C GLU A 48 -3.30 -3.15 -7.19
N ARG A 49 -3.33 -4.25 -7.95
CA ARG A 49 -3.92 -5.53 -7.50
C ARG A 49 -2.99 -6.32 -6.59
N CYS A 50 -1.69 -6.14 -6.72
CA CYS A 50 -0.69 -6.93 -6.01
C CYS A 50 0.37 -6.09 -5.30
N THR A 51 0.21 -4.78 -5.24
CA THR A 51 1.17 -3.88 -4.59
C THR A 51 0.49 -3.01 -3.52
N ASN A 52 1.26 -2.69 -2.48
CA ASN A 52 0.95 -1.59 -1.58
C ASN A 52 2.00 -0.49 -1.81
N HIS A 53 1.61 0.77 -1.70
CA HIS A 53 2.53 1.90 -1.83
C HIS A 53 2.38 2.90 -0.68
N ARG A 54 3.48 3.56 -0.33
CA ARG A 54 3.54 4.58 0.72
C ARG A 54 4.38 5.76 0.26
N ALA A 55 3.80 6.96 0.25
CA ALA A 55 4.55 8.20 0.07
C ALA A 55 5.37 8.49 1.34
N THR A 56 6.66 8.76 1.19
CA THR A 56 7.54 9.17 2.29
C THR A 56 7.39 10.67 2.56
N SER A 57 7.37 11.04 3.84
CA SER A 57 7.28 12.44 4.30
C SER A 57 8.65 13.07 4.55
N ASP A 58 9.70 12.55 3.91
CA ASP A 58 11.12 12.93 4.07
C ASP A 58 11.53 14.19 3.27
N HIS A 59 10.58 14.94 2.74
CA HIS A 59 10.82 16.07 1.84
C HIS A 59 10.51 17.44 2.47
N PHE A 60 10.07 17.50 3.73
CA PHE A 60 9.80 18.77 4.40
C PHE A 60 11.05 19.67 4.45
N PRO A 61 10.93 21.01 4.24
CA PRO A 61 9.70 21.78 3.97
C PRO A 61 9.35 21.90 2.47
N GLN A 62 10.05 21.20 1.60
CA GLN A 62 9.88 21.33 0.16
C GLN A 62 8.49 20.86 -0.29
N PRO A 63 7.81 21.58 -1.18
CA PRO A 63 6.56 21.11 -1.76
C PRO A 63 6.81 19.93 -2.72
N ARG A 64 5.87 18.99 -2.76
CA ARG A 64 5.88 17.85 -3.68
C ARG A 64 4.54 17.73 -4.40
N LEU A 65 4.56 17.76 -5.73
CA LEU A 65 3.38 17.60 -6.58
C LEU A 65 3.59 16.42 -7.54
N MET A 66 2.57 15.56 -7.66
CA MET A 66 2.55 14.43 -8.58
C MET A 66 1.20 14.37 -9.28
N ARG A 67 1.18 13.97 -10.55
CA ARG A 67 -0.05 13.65 -11.28
C ARG A 67 -0.23 12.14 -11.30
N ARG A 68 -1.44 11.66 -11.01
CA ARG A 68 -1.77 10.24 -11.01
C ARG A 68 -2.90 9.95 -12.00
N CYS A 69 -2.74 8.87 -12.75
CA CYS A 69 -3.81 8.25 -13.54
C CYS A 69 -3.99 6.81 -13.04
N THR A 70 -5.23 6.34 -12.99
CA THR A 70 -5.57 4.96 -12.62
C THR A 70 -6.37 4.36 -13.77
N ALA A 71 -6.04 3.13 -14.16
CA ALA A 71 -6.65 2.46 -15.30
C ALA A 71 -7.12 1.06 -14.92
N GLY A 72 -8.26 0.66 -15.50
CA GLY A 72 -8.88 -0.64 -15.29
C GLY A 72 -9.61 -0.74 -13.95
N THR A 73 -10.69 -1.52 -13.95
CA THR A 73 -11.41 -1.91 -12.73
C THR A 73 -11.87 -3.35 -12.87
N THR A 74 -11.65 -4.14 -11.82
CA THR A 74 -12.17 -5.52 -11.71
C THR A 74 -12.54 -5.79 -10.26
N VAL A 75 -13.58 -6.58 -10.03
CA VAL A 75 -13.96 -7.00 -8.68
C VAL A 75 -13.04 -8.16 -8.24
N PRO A 76 -12.35 -8.07 -7.08
CA PRO A 76 -11.57 -9.18 -6.55
C PRO A 76 -12.44 -10.42 -6.34
N ARG A 77 -11.92 -11.60 -6.68
CA ARG A 77 -12.57 -12.89 -6.44
C ARG A 77 -11.84 -13.63 -5.31
N GLY A 78 -12.59 -14.07 -4.31
CA GLY A 78 -12.07 -14.98 -3.28
C GLY A 78 -11.81 -16.37 -3.86
N LEU A 79 -11.04 -17.18 -3.13
CA LEU A 79 -10.92 -18.60 -3.42
C LEU A 79 -12.25 -19.28 -3.06
N SER A 80 -12.81 -20.04 -4.01
CA SER A 80 -14.00 -20.88 -3.83
C SER A 80 -13.68 -22.18 -3.11
#